data_AF-G2LL79-F1
#
_entry.id   AF-G2LL79-F1
#
_cell.length_a   1.000
_cell.length_b   1.000
_cell.length_c   1.000
_cell.angle_alpha   90.00
_cell.angle_beta   90.00
_cell.angle_gamma   90.00
#
_symmetry.space_group_name_H-M   'P 1'
#
loop_
_entity.id
_entity.type
_entity.pdbx_description
1 polymer ?
#
loop_
_entity_poly.entity_id
_entity_poly.type
_entity_poly.pdbx_seq_one_letter_code
_entity_poly.pdbx_strand_id
1 'polypeptide(L)'
;MYENDTQSNATATNNNASSWKQDAESSVNTPPPPTPGPDYDDIFDQGVAALRSEQADLALTHFTTAASLNPSDPRAFSMLGMTCLYWKPDLAMAERHMRRAIELGGSAALRVAHDHDGFFTSVCFGSLFITSQDVTFRADDGQHTFAATRDSIREFKLNAFVGSEYGAFHIKVRTGQNQTKNFNFAPRTQQRSESELAIRLYNAAGLTRLPPSRD
;
A
#
# COMPACT_ATOMS: atom_id res chain seq x y z
N MET A 1 -63.04 -70.88 -20.21
CA MET A 1 -62.05 -71.06 -19.13
C MET A 1 -60.81 -71.66 -19.76
N TYR A 2 -59.65 -71.18 -19.31
CA TYR A 2 -58.47 -70.90 -20.13
C TYR A 2 -57.75 -72.10 -20.76
N GLU A 3 -57.50 -71.95 -22.06
CA GLU A 3 -56.56 -72.65 -22.95
C GLU A 3 -55.12 -72.19 -22.69
N ASN A 4 -54.04 -72.80 -23.19
CA ASN A 4 -53.62 -74.17 -23.45
C ASN A 4 -52.12 -74.06 -23.80
N ASP A 5 -51.37 -75.13 -23.58
CA ASP A 5 -49.92 -75.20 -23.65
C ASP A 5 -49.28 -75.03 -25.04
N THR A 6 -47.95 -74.88 -25.01
CA THR A 6 -46.94 -75.39 -25.96
C THR A 6 -46.48 -74.57 -27.18
N GLN A 7 -45.26 -74.94 -27.56
CA GLN A 7 -44.18 -74.22 -28.23
C GLN A 7 -43.85 -74.91 -29.57
N SER A 8 -43.38 -74.14 -30.57
CA SER A 8 -42.58 -74.51 -31.78
C SER A 8 -43.07 -73.73 -33.01
N ASN A 9 -42.34 -73.47 -34.10
CA ASN A 9 -40.92 -73.24 -34.43
C ASN A 9 -40.93 -72.80 -35.93
N ALA A 10 -39.90 -72.07 -36.39
CA ALA A 10 -39.57 -71.72 -37.79
C ALA A 10 -40.49 -70.67 -38.49
N THR A 11 -40.04 -69.75 -39.35
CA THR A 11 -38.89 -69.76 -40.28
C THR A 11 -38.49 -68.32 -40.67
N ALA A 12 -37.23 -68.17 -41.06
CA ALA A 12 -36.48 -66.94 -41.35
C ALA A 12 -36.80 -66.23 -42.68
N THR A 13 -36.51 -64.92 -42.73
CA THR A 13 -35.72 -64.18 -43.76
C THR A 13 -35.39 -62.80 -43.16
N ASN A 14 -34.18 -62.49 -42.71
CA ASN A 14 -32.88 -62.26 -43.36
C ASN A 14 -32.69 -60.84 -43.96
N ASN A 15 -31.51 -60.28 -43.64
CA ASN A 15 -30.82 -59.07 -44.12
C ASN A 15 -31.23 -57.75 -43.45
N ASN A 16 -30.37 -57.00 -42.75
CA ASN A 16 -28.94 -56.73 -43.01
C ASN A 16 -28.17 -56.34 -41.72
N ALA A 17 -26.87 -56.65 -41.71
CA ALA A 17 -25.84 -56.42 -40.71
C ALA A 17 -25.70 -54.92 -40.30
N SER A 18 -25.11 -54.50 -39.17
CA SER A 18 -23.82 -54.92 -38.61
C SER A 18 -23.62 -54.38 -37.17
N SER A 19 -23.28 -55.27 -36.24
CA SER A 19 -22.14 -55.21 -35.31
C SER A 19 -21.78 -53.94 -34.50
N TRP A 20 -22.04 -54.01 -33.19
CA TRP A 20 -21.19 -53.67 -32.02
C TRP A 20 -20.28 -52.43 -32.06
N LYS A 21 -20.54 -51.47 -31.16
CA LYS A 21 -19.61 -51.04 -30.09
C LYS A 21 -20.28 -50.12 -29.07
N GLN A 22 -20.00 -50.41 -27.79
CA GLN A 22 -20.18 -49.52 -26.66
C GLN A 22 -19.27 -48.30 -26.83
N ASP A 23 -19.83 -47.09 -26.83
CA ASP A 23 -19.10 -45.85 -26.58
C ASP A 23 -19.87 -45.15 -25.45
N ALA A 24 -19.46 -45.33 -24.19
CA ALA A 24 -18.59 -44.41 -23.48
C ALA A 24 -19.28 -43.06 -23.25
N GLU A 25 -19.98 -42.94 -22.12
CA GLU A 25 -20.38 -41.65 -21.56
C GLU A 25 -19.13 -40.79 -21.40
N SER A 26 -19.06 -39.73 -22.21
CA SER A 26 -18.03 -38.72 -22.13
C SER A 26 -18.23 -37.91 -20.84
N SER A 27 -17.52 -38.30 -19.78
CA SER A 27 -17.31 -37.42 -18.63
C SER A 27 -16.55 -36.19 -19.13
N VAL A 28 -17.27 -35.09 -19.36
CA VAL A 28 -16.68 -33.79 -19.65
C VAL A 28 -15.83 -33.40 -18.44
N ASN A 29 -14.52 -33.58 -18.57
CA ASN A 29 -13.55 -33.07 -17.60
C ASN A 29 -13.39 -31.57 -17.85
N THR A 30 -14.34 -30.76 -17.37
CA THR A 30 -14.12 -29.32 -17.29
C THR A 30 -13.02 -29.07 -16.26
N PRO A 31 -11.92 -28.37 -16.63
CA PRO A 31 -10.95 -27.94 -15.63
C PRO A 31 -11.68 -27.10 -14.57
N PRO A 32 -11.29 -27.21 -13.28
CA PRO A 32 -11.85 -26.34 -12.25
C PRO A 32 -11.73 -24.89 -12.68
N PRO A 33 -12.70 -24.02 -12.33
CA PRO A 33 -12.59 -22.59 -12.62
C PRO A 33 -11.23 -22.11 -12.12
N PRO A 34 -10.52 -21.25 -12.87
CA PRO A 34 -9.25 -20.72 -12.39
C PRO A 34 -9.51 -20.14 -11.01
N THR A 35 -8.72 -20.59 -10.02
CA THR A 35 -8.70 -19.96 -8.71
C THR A 35 -8.60 -18.46 -8.96
N PRO A 36 -9.49 -17.63 -8.40
CA PRO A 36 -9.34 -16.18 -8.51
C PRO A 36 -7.89 -15.87 -8.15
N GLY A 37 -7.17 -15.18 -9.04
CA GLY A 37 -5.83 -14.72 -8.71
C GLY A 37 -5.89 -13.96 -7.38
N PRO A 38 -4.80 -13.94 -6.60
CA PRO A 38 -4.80 -13.26 -5.31
C PRO A 38 -5.33 -11.83 -5.51
N ASP A 39 -6.30 -11.45 -4.68
CA ASP A 39 -6.86 -10.11 -4.77
C ASP A 39 -5.85 -9.08 -4.24
N TYR A 40 -6.20 -7.80 -4.34
CA TYR A 40 -5.30 -6.72 -3.97
C TYR A 40 -4.73 -6.87 -2.54
N ASP A 41 -5.58 -7.23 -1.57
CA ASP A 41 -5.19 -7.24 -0.16
C ASP A 41 -4.22 -8.41 0.11
N ASP A 42 -4.42 -9.57 -0.51
CA ASP A 42 -3.48 -10.71 -0.43
C ASP A 42 -2.07 -10.34 -0.92
N ILE A 43 -1.96 -9.71 -2.10
CA ILE A 43 -0.67 -9.30 -2.65
C ILE A 43 -0.04 -8.17 -1.82
N PHE A 44 -0.85 -7.23 -1.34
CA PHE A 44 -0.37 -6.16 -0.48
C PHE A 44 0.23 -6.72 0.83
N ASP A 45 -0.45 -7.67 1.47
CA ASP A 45 0.01 -8.30 2.71
C ASP A 45 1.29 -9.13 2.49
N GLN A 46 1.44 -9.78 1.34
CA GLN A 46 2.71 -10.43 0.95
C GLN A 46 3.86 -9.42 0.87
N GLY A 47 3.62 -8.21 0.34
CA GLY A 47 4.62 -7.15 0.31
C GLY A 47 5.03 -6.69 1.71
N VAL A 48 4.06 -6.54 2.63
CA VAL A 48 4.32 -6.21 4.03
C VAL A 48 5.11 -7.32 4.72
N ALA A 49 4.74 -8.58 4.51
CA ALA A 49 5.45 -9.73 5.04
C ALA A 49 6.90 -9.79 4.53
N ALA A 50 7.11 -9.56 3.23
CA ALA A 50 8.44 -9.52 2.63
C ALA A 50 9.33 -8.43 3.25
N LEU A 51 8.80 -7.21 3.51
CA LEU A 51 9.56 -6.18 4.23
C LEU A 51 9.94 -6.60 5.66
N ARG A 52 9.01 -7.22 6.39
CA ARG A 52 9.27 -7.73 7.75
C ARG A 52 10.35 -8.82 7.77
N SER A 53 10.47 -9.56 6.68
CA SER A 53 11.50 -10.57 6.46
C SER A 53 12.74 -10.03 5.73
N GLU A 54 12.92 -8.71 5.66
CA GLU A 54 14.06 -8.03 5.04
C GLU A 54 14.26 -8.32 3.53
N GLN A 55 13.23 -8.84 2.86
CA GLN A 55 13.23 -9.15 1.43
C GLN A 55 12.70 -7.97 0.61
N ALA A 56 13.47 -6.89 0.56
CA ALA A 56 13.05 -5.62 -0.05
C ALA A 56 12.68 -5.73 -1.54
N ASP A 57 13.44 -6.47 -2.33
CA ASP A 57 13.17 -6.63 -3.77
C ASP A 57 11.87 -7.41 -4.02
N LEU A 58 11.60 -8.41 -3.18
CA LEU A 58 10.34 -9.14 -3.20
C LEU A 58 9.17 -8.25 -2.78
N ALA A 59 9.36 -7.43 -1.73
CA ALA A 59 8.36 -6.46 -1.30
C ALA A 59 8.01 -5.45 -2.41
N LEU A 60 9.01 -4.90 -3.11
CA LEU A 60 8.79 -4.03 -4.27
C LEU A 60 7.99 -4.73 -5.37
N THR A 61 8.29 -6.00 -5.63
CA THR A 61 7.54 -6.81 -6.60
C THR A 61 6.07 -6.91 -6.20
N HIS A 62 5.79 -7.30 -4.96
CA HIS A 62 4.42 -7.42 -4.46
C HIS A 62 3.68 -6.08 -4.45
N PHE A 63 4.27 -5.00 -3.93
CA PHE A 63 3.61 -3.70 -3.93
C PHE A 63 3.39 -3.13 -5.34
N THR A 64 4.28 -3.42 -6.30
CA THR A 64 4.09 -3.04 -7.71
C THR A 64 2.91 -3.80 -8.33
N THR A 65 2.77 -5.09 -8.03
CA THR A 65 1.62 -5.89 -8.44
C THR A 65 0.33 -5.38 -7.79
N ALA A 66 0.32 -5.09 -6.49
CA ALA A 66 -0.83 -4.49 -5.80
C ALA A 66 -1.25 -3.15 -6.44
N ALA A 67 -0.29 -2.26 -6.70
CA ALA A 67 -0.54 -0.98 -7.38
C ALA A 67 -1.11 -1.15 -8.80
N SER A 68 -0.80 -2.26 -9.48
CA SER A 68 -1.36 -2.59 -10.79
C SER A 68 -2.78 -3.16 -10.70
N LEU A 69 -3.08 -3.95 -9.65
CA LEU A 69 -4.41 -4.50 -9.39
C LEU A 69 -5.41 -3.41 -8.99
N ASN A 70 -4.99 -2.44 -8.16
CA ASN A 70 -5.81 -1.29 -7.79
C ASN A 70 -5.02 0.02 -7.87
N PRO A 71 -4.95 0.67 -9.06
CA PRO A 71 -4.19 1.90 -9.26
C PRO A 71 -4.78 3.14 -8.59
N SER A 72 -5.96 3.01 -7.97
CA SER A 72 -6.62 4.06 -7.18
C SER A 72 -6.42 3.93 -5.68
N ASP A 73 -5.90 2.80 -5.20
CA ASP A 73 -5.59 2.61 -3.78
C ASP A 73 -4.24 3.24 -3.44
N PRO A 74 -4.18 4.18 -2.47
CA PRO A 74 -2.92 4.83 -2.13
C PRO A 74 -1.95 3.93 -1.35
N ARG A 75 -2.41 2.85 -0.70
CA ARG A 75 -1.61 2.05 0.26
C ARG A 75 -0.37 1.47 -0.40
N ALA A 76 -0.51 0.88 -1.59
CA ALA A 76 0.61 0.31 -2.34
C ALA A 76 1.66 1.38 -2.70
N PHE A 77 1.23 2.57 -3.11
CA PHE A 77 2.14 3.68 -3.41
C PHE A 77 2.84 4.22 -2.16
N SER A 78 2.17 4.28 -1.01
CA SER A 78 2.80 4.64 0.28
C SER A 78 3.92 3.65 0.63
N MET A 79 3.66 2.34 0.48
CA MET A 79 4.64 1.29 0.77
C MET A 79 5.79 1.24 -0.23
N LEU A 80 5.53 1.43 -1.53
CA LEU A 80 6.58 1.59 -2.55
C LEU A 80 7.50 2.78 -2.20
N GLY A 81 6.91 3.92 -1.85
CA GLY A 81 7.67 5.11 -1.47
C GLY A 81 8.59 4.87 -0.28
N MET A 82 8.05 4.27 0.79
CA MET A 82 8.81 3.91 1.99
C MET A 82 9.91 2.88 1.69
N THR A 83 9.62 1.87 0.87
CA THR A 83 10.57 0.82 0.49
C THR A 83 11.73 1.39 -0.32
N CYS A 84 11.44 2.24 -1.30
CA CYS A 84 12.47 2.95 -2.07
C CYS A 84 13.35 3.81 -1.17
N LEU A 85 12.76 4.52 -0.20
CA LEU A 85 13.49 5.42 0.68
C LEU A 85 14.47 4.69 1.61
N TYR A 86 14.01 3.62 2.27
CA TYR A 86 14.76 3.00 3.37
C TYR A 86 15.49 1.70 3.00
N TRP A 87 15.05 0.97 1.97
CA TRP A 87 15.67 -0.31 1.59
C TRP A 87 16.42 -0.26 0.25
N LYS A 88 16.05 0.63 -0.68
CA LYS A 88 16.78 0.83 -1.95
C LYS A 88 17.60 2.14 -2.04
N PRO A 89 17.67 2.90 -0.94
CA PRO A 89 18.02 4.33 -0.92
C PRO A 89 17.76 5.16 -2.19
N ASP A 90 16.64 4.94 -2.89
CA ASP A 90 16.28 5.66 -4.10
C ASP A 90 15.30 6.81 -3.78
N LEU A 91 15.87 7.99 -3.50
CA LEU A 91 15.12 9.18 -3.12
C LEU A 91 14.14 9.64 -4.22
N ALA A 92 14.51 9.48 -5.49
CA ALA A 92 13.70 9.93 -6.61
C ALA A 92 12.46 9.04 -6.81
N MET A 93 12.65 7.72 -6.74
CA MET A 93 11.53 6.77 -6.77
C MET A 93 10.66 6.91 -5.52
N ALA A 94 11.27 7.11 -4.34
CA ALA A 94 10.54 7.37 -3.11
C ALA A 94 9.61 8.58 -3.25
N GLU A 95 10.15 9.72 -3.72
CA GLU A 95 9.36 10.93 -3.94
C GLU A 95 8.20 10.71 -4.89
N ARG A 96 8.44 10.05 -6.03
CA ARG A 96 7.40 9.78 -7.03
C ARG A 96 6.25 8.97 -6.43
N HIS A 97 6.56 7.86 -5.75
CA HIS A 97 5.53 6.99 -5.18
C HIS A 97 4.80 7.66 -4.01
N MET A 98 5.51 8.41 -3.15
CA MET A 98 4.90 9.15 -2.04
C MET A 98 3.97 10.28 -2.54
N ARG A 99 4.35 11.00 -3.60
CA ARG A 99 3.45 11.98 -4.25
C ARG A 99 2.19 11.32 -4.77
N ARG A 100 2.33 10.19 -5.47
CA ARG A 100 1.19 9.44 -5.99
C ARG A 100 0.23 8.97 -4.88
N ALA A 101 0.77 8.51 -3.75
CA ALA A 101 -0.04 8.15 -2.60
C ALA A 101 -0.88 9.34 -2.08
N ILE A 102 -0.26 10.52 -1.97
CA ILE A 102 -0.96 11.75 -1.54
C ILE A 102 -2.04 12.17 -2.54
N GLU A 103 -1.75 12.11 -3.85
CA GLU A 103 -2.72 12.41 -4.92
C GLU A 103 -3.97 11.53 -4.87
N LEU A 104 -3.80 10.29 -4.43
CA LEU A 104 -4.87 9.31 -4.25
C LEU A 104 -5.57 9.41 -2.89
N GLY A 105 -5.26 10.44 -2.08
CA GLY A 105 -5.87 10.65 -0.77
C GLY A 105 -5.23 9.88 0.37
N GLY A 106 -4.09 9.22 0.15
CA GLY A 106 -3.27 8.62 1.21
C GLY A 106 -2.20 9.56 1.75
N SER A 107 -1.16 8.97 2.33
CA SER A 107 -0.07 9.70 2.98
C SER A 107 1.31 9.27 2.50
N ALA A 108 2.24 10.21 2.45
CA ALA A 108 3.66 9.90 2.54
C ALA A 108 4.03 9.67 4.01
N ALA A 109 4.87 8.69 4.30
CA ALA A 109 5.32 8.38 5.65
C ALA A 109 6.86 8.41 5.73
N LEU A 110 7.38 9.14 6.70
CA LEU A 110 8.82 9.25 6.99
C LEU A 110 9.09 8.90 8.45
N ARG A 111 10.19 8.19 8.71
CA ARG A 111 10.69 7.88 10.05
C ARG A 111 11.51 9.05 10.57
N VAL A 112 11.09 9.61 11.70
CA VAL A 112 11.72 10.79 12.30
C VAL A 112 11.96 10.61 13.80
N ALA A 113 12.95 11.32 14.32
CA ALA A 113 13.06 11.69 15.72
C ALA A 113 12.31 13.00 15.94
N HIS A 114 11.55 13.10 17.03
CA HIS A 114 10.88 14.30 17.50
C HIS A 114 11.57 14.81 18.75
N ASP A 115 11.98 16.07 18.73
CA ASP A 115 12.75 16.72 19.78
C ASP A 115 11.85 17.29 20.89
N HIS A 116 12.22 17.00 22.15
CA HIS A 116 11.45 17.41 23.32
C HIS A 116 11.99 18.67 24.01
N ASP A 117 13.27 18.99 23.81
CA ASP A 117 13.99 20.01 24.59
C ASP A 117 14.52 21.17 23.75
N GLY A 118 14.40 21.11 22.43
CA GLY A 118 14.90 22.13 21.51
C GLY A 118 16.31 21.86 21.02
N PHE A 119 17.00 20.85 21.56
CA PHE A 119 18.42 20.56 21.33
C PHE A 119 18.67 19.12 20.88
N PHE A 120 17.62 18.32 20.71
CA PHE A 120 17.71 16.90 20.35
C PHE A 120 18.51 16.06 21.37
N THR A 121 18.62 16.51 22.63
CA THR A 121 19.23 15.69 23.70
C THR A 121 18.23 14.71 24.31
N SER A 122 16.94 14.99 24.15
CA SER A 122 15.81 14.14 24.47
C SER A 122 14.89 14.06 23.24
N VAL A 123 14.69 12.84 22.72
CA VAL A 123 13.86 12.61 21.54
C VAL A 123 12.97 11.39 21.71
N CYS A 124 11.83 11.35 21.01
CA CYS A 124 11.09 10.13 20.73
C CYS A 124 11.13 9.81 19.23
N PHE A 125 11.14 8.53 18.88
CA PHE A 125 11.05 8.11 17.48
C PHE A 125 9.60 7.86 17.07
N GLY A 126 9.32 8.08 15.79
CA GLY A 126 7.98 7.86 15.26
C GLY A 126 7.90 8.05 13.75
N SER A 127 6.68 8.07 13.27
CA SER A 127 6.37 8.27 11.86
C SER A 127 5.68 9.62 11.67
N LEU A 128 6.21 10.42 10.75
CA LEU A 128 5.57 11.63 10.23
C LEU A 128 4.80 11.28 8.95
N PHE A 129 3.50 11.53 8.98
CA PHE A 129 2.58 11.35 7.88
C PHE A 129 2.25 12.71 7.28
N ILE A 130 2.42 12.83 5.96
CA ILE A 130 2.09 14.03 5.19
C ILE A 130 0.95 13.67 4.24
N THR A 131 -0.16 14.37 4.33
CA THR A 131 -1.31 14.26 3.42
C THR A 131 -1.51 15.59 2.68
N SER A 132 -2.52 15.66 1.82
CA SER A 132 -2.94 16.93 1.21
C SER A 132 -3.59 17.89 2.22
N GLN A 133 -4.16 17.36 3.31
CA GLN A 133 -4.96 18.12 4.28
C GLN A 133 -4.20 18.46 5.56
N ASP A 134 -3.28 17.59 5.99
CA ASP A 134 -2.64 17.68 7.29
C ASP A 134 -1.24 17.06 7.31
N VAL A 135 -0.55 17.29 8.43
CA VAL A 135 0.68 16.61 8.81
C VAL A 135 0.48 16.07 10.22
N THR A 136 0.76 14.78 10.40
CA THR A 136 0.61 14.08 11.69
C THR A 136 1.91 13.36 12.04
N PHE A 137 2.40 13.50 13.26
CA PHE A 137 3.45 12.65 13.81
C PHE A 137 2.86 11.73 14.87
N ARG A 138 3.25 10.45 14.83
CA ARG A 138 2.90 9.44 15.83
C ARG A 138 4.16 8.80 16.36
N ALA A 139 4.43 8.97 17.65
CA ALA A 139 5.53 8.29 18.33
C ALA A 139 5.30 6.79 18.39
N ASP A 140 6.38 6.01 18.35
CA ASP A 140 6.33 4.54 18.40
C ASP A 140 5.78 4.02 19.74
N ASP A 141 6.01 4.75 20.82
CA ASP A 141 5.50 4.46 22.16
C ASP A 141 4.06 4.96 22.40
N GLY A 142 3.49 5.68 21.43
CA GLY A 142 2.16 6.28 21.49
C GLY A 142 2.02 7.47 22.43
N GLN A 143 3.08 7.93 23.10
CA GLN A 143 3.01 8.98 24.12
C GLN A 143 2.93 10.37 23.51
N HIS A 144 3.69 10.61 22.43
CA HIS A 144 3.72 11.90 21.75
C HIS A 144 3.05 11.81 20.38
N THR A 145 1.98 12.59 20.22
CA THR A 145 1.32 12.79 18.94
C THR A 145 1.30 14.28 18.63
N PHE A 146 1.62 14.61 17.39
CA PHE A 146 1.43 15.94 16.83
C PHE A 146 0.49 15.82 15.63
N ALA A 147 -0.46 16.73 15.50
CA ALA A 147 -1.33 16.81 14.33
C ALA A 147 -1.59 18.28 14.01
N ALA A 148 -1.45 18.65 12.74
CA ALA A 148 -1.69 20.01 12.29
C ALA A 148 -2.32 20.00 10.90
N THR A 149 -3.46 20.68 10.76
CA THR A 149 -4.04 20.95 9.44
C THR A 149 -3.16 21.89 8.66
N ARG A 150 -3.21 21.79 7.34
CA ARG A 150 -2.41 22.63 6.45
C ARG A 150 -2.60 24.13 6.70
N ASP A 151 -3.82 24.57 6.95
CA ASP A 151 -4.15 25.97 7.24
C ASP A 151 -3.56 26.49 8.55
N SER A 152 -3.21 25.59 9.47
CA SER A 152 -2.56 25.91 10.74
C SER A 152 -1.03 25.97 10.63
N ILE A 153 -0.44 25.30 9.64
CA ILE A 153 1.01 25.27 9.42
C ILE A 153 1.46 26.60 8.80
N ARG A 154 2.42 27.26 9.44
CA ARG A 154 3.00 28.54 9.01
C ARG A 154 4.36 28.37 8.38
N GLU A 155 5.14 27.42 8.88
CA GLU A 155 6.45 27.09 8.34
C GLU A 155 6.67 25.58 8.36
N PHE A 156 7.27 25.07 7.30
CA PHE A 156 7.81 23.71 7.21
C PHE A 156 9.16 23.83 6.53
N LYS A 157 10.23 23.96 7.33
CA LYS A 157 11.55 24.37 6.84
C LYS A 157 12.66 23.64 7.58
N LEU A 158 13.81 23.53 6.91
CA LEU A 158 15.04 23.05 7.53
C LEU A 158 15.47 23.98 8.67
N ASN A 159 16.05 23.39 9.71
CA ASN A 159 16.69 24.14 10.77
C ASN A 159 18.03 24.68 10.27
N ALA A 160 18.28 25.97 10.52
CA ALA A 160 19.51 26.63 10.07
C ALA A 160 20.69 26.40 11.03
N PHE A 161 20.42 26.11 12.31
CA PHE A 161 21.44 26.00 13.36
C PHE A 161 21.26 24.71 14.17
N VAL A 162 20.37 24.73 15.19
CA VAL A 162 20.21 23.60 16.10
C VAL A 162 19.62 22.38 15.38
N GLY A 163 20.34 21.26 15.47
CA GLY A 163 20.00 19.99 14.83
C GLY A 163 20.31 19.94 13.33
N SER A 164 20.94 20.98 12.76
CA SER A 164 21.31 20.99 11.34
C SER A 164 22.24 19.83 10.96
N GLU A 165 23.07 19.37 11.90
CA GLU A 165 23.92 18.19 11.82
C GLU A 165 23.13 16.89 11.66
N TYR A 166 21.90 16.83 12.16
CA TYR A 166 20.98 15.70 12.00
C TYR A 166 20.06 15.87 10.79
N GLY A 167 20.27 16.91 9.99
CA GLY A 167 19.33 17.31 8.94
C GLY A 167 18.00 17.80 9.49
N ALA A 168 17.94 18.35 10.71
CA ALA A 168 16.69 18.72 11.34
C ALA A 168 15.85 19.72 10.54
N PHE A 169 14.55 19.66 10.76
CA PHE A 169 13.55 20.60 10.24
C PHE A 169 12.51 20.87 11.33
N HIS A 170 11.78 21.96 11.16
CA HIS A 170 10.69 22.31 12.06
C HIS A 170 9.39 22.50 11.30
N ILE A 171 8.31 22.26 12.03
CA ILE A 171 6.96 22.62 11.65
C ILE A 171 6.47 23.66 12.65
N LYS A 172 6.29 24.90 12.20
CA LYS A 172 5.71 25.98 13.00
C LYS A 172 4.21 26.00 12.79
N VAL A 173 3.45 25.79 13.86
CA VAL A 173 2.00 25.67 13.82
C VAL A 173 1.35 26.77 14.63
N ARG A 174 0.30 27.38 14.09
CA ARG A 174 -0.54 28.35 14.78
C ARG A 174 -1.39 27.63 15.83
N THR A 175 -1.24 28.02 17.09
CA THR A 175 -1.98 27.46 18.24
C THR A 175 -3.01 28.44 18.84
N GLY A 176 -2.99 29.70 18.40
CA GLY A 176 -3.93 30.74 18.82
C GLY A 176 -3.90 31.92 17.84
N GLN A 177 -4.59 33.02 18.16
CA GLN A 177 -4.69 34.17 17.26
C GLN A 177 -3.31 34.74 16.89
N ASN A 178 -2.41 34.86 17.88
CA ASN A 178 -1.03 35.33 17.71
C ASN A 178 0.01 34.40 18.34
N GLN A 179 -0.33 33.11 18.50
CA GLN A 179 0.53 32.13 19.14
C GLN A 179 0.92 31.05 18.13
N THR A 180 2.20 30.69 18.15
CA THR A 180 2.73 29.57 17.38
C THR A 180 3.59 28.68 18.24
N LYS A 181 3.59 27.38 17.93
CA LYS A 181 4.51 26.40 18.51
C LYS A 181 5.38 25.81 17.41
N ASN A 182 6.67 25.66 17.69
CA ASN A 182 7.59 24.92 16.84
C ASN A 182 7.63 23.46 17.30
N PHE A 183 7.55 22.54 16.35
CA PHE A 183 7.83 21.13 16.55
C PHE A 183 9.05 20.79 15.72
N ASN A 184 10.11 20.32 16.36
CA ASN A 184 11.37 19.98 15.71
C ASN A 184 11.43 18.48 15.44
N PHE A 185 11.89 18.14 14.25
CA PHE A 185 12.08 16.77 13.82
C PHE A 185 13.42 16.61 13.13
N ALA A 186 13.97 15.40 13.14
CA ALA A 186 15.10 15.00 12.32
C ALA A 186 14.82 13.64 11.68
N PRO A 187 15.26 13.38 10.44
CA PRO A 187 15.20 12.05 9.86
C PRO A 187 15.88 11.03 10.76
N ARG A 188 15.29 9.84 10.92
CA ARG A 188 15.87 8.80 11.76
C ARG A 188 17.28 8.38 11.29
N THR A 189 17.52 8.46 9.98
CA THR A 189 18.81 8.19 9.33
C THR A 189 19.79 9.36 9.43
N GLN A 190 19.34 10.52 9.92
CA GLN A 190 20.08 11.79 9.95
C GLN A 190 20.50 12.31 8.56
N GLN A 191 19.86 11.81 7.49
CA GLN A 191 20.13 12.28 6.14
C GLN A 191 19.31 13.53 5.82
N ARG A 192 19.97 14.67 5.63
CA ARG A 192 19.33 15.94 5.25
C ARG A 192 18.42 15.83 4.02
N SER A 193 18.76 14.97 3.07
CA SER A 193 17.96 14.72 1.86
C SER A 193 16.54 14.21 2.17
N GLU A 194 16.33 13.51 3.29
CA GLU A 194 15.00 13.06 3.73
C GLU A 194 14.14 14.21 4.26
N SER A 195 14.76 15.19 4.94
CA SER A 195 14.06 16.41 5.36
C SER A 195 13.67 17.28 4.18
N GLU A 196 14.57 17.40 3.21
CA GLU A 196 14.28 18.08 1.95
C GLU A 196 13.16 17.37 1.18
N LEU A 197 13.14 16.04 1.18
CA LEU A 197 12.04 15.25 0.64
C LEU A 197 10.73 15.55 1.38
N ALA A 198 10.72 15.54 2.72
CA ALA A 198 9.53 15.86 3.52
C ALA A 198 8.96 17.24 3.15
N ILE A 199 9.82 18.25 2.99
CA ILE A 199 9.42 19.61 2.60
C ILE A 199 8.88 19.63 1.16
N ARG A 200 9.51 18.93 0.22
CA ARG A 200 9.03 18.84 -1.17
C ARG A 200 7.67 18.15 -1.25
N LEU A 201 7.48 17.05 -0.51
CA LEU A 201 6.21 16.34 -0.41
C LEU A 201 5.13 17.23 0.19
N TYR A 202 5.43 17.90 1.31
CA TYR A 202 4.51 18.85 1.91
C TYR A 202 4.11 19.92 0.91
N ASN A 203 5.06 20.62 0.28
CA ASN A 203 4.78 21.71 -0.65
C ASN A 203 3.94 21.24 -1.85
N ALA A 204 4.26 20.08 -2.41
CA ALA A 204 3.52 19.49 -3.52
C ALA A 204 2.09 19.12 -3.15
N ALA A 205 1.88 18.55 -1.97
CA ALA A 205 0.57 18.13 -1.48
C ALA A 205 -0.43 19.29 -1.39
N GLY A 206 0.05 20.52 -1.22
CA GLY A 206 -0.81 21.72 -1.19
C GLY A 206 -1.33 22.16 -2.55
N LEU A 207 -0.76 21.61 -3.62
CA LEU A 207 -1.22 21.84 -4.99
C LEU A 207 -2.18 20.74 -5.46
N THR A 208 -2.26 19.64 -4.71
CA THR A 208 -3.10 18.48 -5.03
C THR A 208 -4.57 18.80 -4.78
N ARG A 209 -5.39 18.71 -5.83
CA ARG A 209 -6.84 18.63 -5.69
C ARG A 209 -7.22 17.18 -5.44
N LEU A 210 -7.81 16.88 -4.29
CA LEU A 210 -8.28 15.53 -4.00
C LEU A 210 -9.39 15.15 -4.99
N PRO A 211 -9.45 13.88 -5.42
CA PRO A 211 -10.63 13.37 -6.10
C PRO A 211 -11.84 13.47 -5.16
N PRO A 212 -13.08 13.64 -5.69
CA PRO A 212 -14.28 13.67 -4.88
C PRO A 212 -14.41 12.38 -4.05
N SER A 213 -14.91 12.50 -2.81
CA SER A 213 -15.20 11.35 -1.95
C SER A 213 -16.18 10.41 -2.65
N ARG A 214 -15.93 9.10 -2.59
CA ARG A 214 -16.92 8.10 -2.97
C ARG A 214 -17.91 7.97 -1.82
N ASP A 215 -19.13 8.44 -2.06
CA ASP A 215 -20.30 8.24 -1.19
C ASP A 215 -20.72 6.76 -1.14
#